data_AF-A0A917QJF4-F1
#
_entry.id   AF-A0A917QJF4-F1
#
_cell.length_a   1.000
_cell.length_b   1.000
_cell.length_c   1.000
_cell.angle_alpha   90.00
_cell.angle_beta   90.00
_cell.angle_gamma   90.00
#
_symmetry.space_group_name_H-M   'P 1'
#
loop_
_entity.id
_entity.type
_entity.pdbx_description
1 polymer ?
#
loop_
_entity_poly.entity_id
_entity_poly.type
_entity_poly.pdbx_seq_one_letter_code
_entity_poly.pdbx_strand_id
1 'polypeptide(L)'
;MTNASHDTLRDLDRGTPALVLWSARGLPVLLGAQFLLAGRALFAGTSWELHGALGGFIAVPVFLLAVSSLAVARLRGFAWWALSTAVLYLTQVTLALGGPGLLAFHPVNAALLLTSALVLAAKFERRRGFHRR
;
A
#
# COMPACT_ATOMS: atom_id res chain seq x y z
N MET A 1 13.23 32.80 8.54
CA MET A 1 13.16 31.34 8.38
C MET A 1 11.87 31.00 7.67
N THR A 2 11.91 30.63 6.39
CA THR A 2 10.72 30.12 5.70
C THR A 2 10.40 28.77 6.32
N ASN A 3 9.20 28.61 6.89
CA ASN A 3 8.73 27.29 7.31
C ASN A 3 8.77 26.39 6.08
N ALA A 4 9.74 25.48 6.02
CA ALA A 4 9.81 24.49 4.97
C ALA A 4 8.55 23.61 5.12
N SER A 5 7.51 23.94 4.35
CA SER A 5 6.30 23.14 4.31
C SER A 5 6.71 21.72 3.93
N HIS A 6 6.47 20.76 4.83
CA HIS A 6 6.75 19.35 4.60
C HIS A 6 6.16 18.93 3.24
N ASP A 7 6.92 18.23 2.41
CA ASP A 7 6.58 18.01 0.98
C ASP A 7 5.22 17.34 0.77
N THR A 8 4.79 16.48 1.71
CA THR A 8 3.43 15.89 1.72
C THR A 8 2.28 16.88 1.97
N LEU A 9 2.56 18.12 2.36
CA LEU A 9 1.61 19.21 2.63
C LEU A 9 1.69 20.34 1.61
N ARG A 10 2.32 20.11 0.45
CA ARG A 10 2.36 21.09 -0.63
C ARG A 10 1.02 21.15 -1.39
N ASP A 11 0.62 22.35 -1.84
CA ASP A 11 -0.58 22.59 -2.67
C ASP A 11 -1.85 21.94 -2.07
N LEU A 12 -2.11 22.22 -0.79
CA LEU A 12 -3.26 21.65 -0.07
C LEU A 12 -4.59 22.09 -0.68
N ASP A 13 -4.69 23.32 -1.16
CA ASP A 13 -5.86 23.89 -1.86
C ASP A 13 -6.36 23.03 -3.01
N ARG A 14 -5.47 22.29 -3.68
CA ARG A 14 -5.79 21.38 -4.79
C ARG A 14 -6.21 19.97 -4.37
N GLY A 15 -6.26 19.71 -3.06
CA GLY A 15 -6.66 18.45 -2.46
C GLY A 15 -5.82 17.24 -2.89
N THR A 16 -6.39 16.06 -2.70
CA THR A 16 -5.84 14.76 -3.15
C THR A 16 -6.86 14.10 -4.08
N PRO A 17 -6.45 13.60 -5.26
CA PRO A 17 -7.35 12.89 -6.16
C PRO A 17 -8.09 11.76 -5.41
N ALA A 18 -9.42 11.68 -5.60
CA ALA A 18 -10.26 10.74 -4.84
C ALA A 18 -9.79 9.29 -4.98
N LEU A 19 -9.38 8.89 -6.19
CA LEU A 19 -8.90 7.54 -6.46
C LEU A 19 -7.63 7.20 -5.67
N VAL A 20 -6.67 8.13 -5.56
CA VAL A 20 -5.45 7.97 -4.74
C VAL A 20 -5.81 7.80 -3.26
N LEU A 21 -6.75 8.62 -2.76
CA LEU A 21 -7.21 8.53 -1.38
C LEU A 21 -7.89 7.19 -1.09
N TRP A 22 -8.78 6.73 -1.98
CA TRP A 22 -9.43 5.43 -1.85
C TRP A 22 -8.44 4.27 -1.92
N SER A 23 -7.44 4.33 -2.80
CA SER A 23 -6.36 3.34 -2.84
C SER A 23 -5.56 3.30 -1.54
N ALA A 24 -5.18 4.46 -1.00
CA ALA A 24 -4.44 4.52 0.26
C ALA A 24 -5.22 3.92 1.44
N ARG A 25 -6.55 4.12 1.48
CA ARG A 25 -7.44 3.57 2.51
C ARG A 25 -7.74 2.10 2.33
N GLY A 26 -8.00 1.70 1.08
CA GLY A 26 -8.38 0.33 0.76
C GLY A 26 -7.21 -0.63 0.90
N LEU A 27 -5.98 -0.19 0.61
CA LEU A 27 -4.81 -1.07 0.60
C LEU A 27 -4.58 -1.80 1.93
N PRO A 28 -4.57 -1.15 3.12
CA PRO A 28 -4.49 -1.86 4.40
C PRO A 28 -5.61 -2.88 4.62
N VAL A 29 -6.84 -2.57 4.18
CA VAL A 29 -8.00 -3.48 4.33
C VAL A 29 -7.83 -4.71 3.46
N LEU A 30 -7.42 -4.53 2.20
CA LEU A 30 -7.15 -5.63 1.27
C LEU A 30 -5.99 -6.51 1.77
N LEU A 31 -4.93 -5.91 2.30
CA LEU A 31 -3.81 -6.65 2.90
C LEU A 31 -4.24 -7.40 4.17
N GLY A 32 -5.10 -6.81 5.01
CA GLY A 32 -5.71 -7.51 6.15
C GLY A 32 -6.53 -8.73 5.70
N ALA A 33 -7.29 -8.61 4.62
CA ALA A 33 -8.02 -9.72 4.02
C ALA A 33 -7.07 -10.81 3.48
N GLN A 34 -5.90 -10.48 2.93
CA GLN A 34 -4.89 -11.47 2.55
C GLN A 34 -4.43 -12.33 3.73
N PHE A 35 -4.17 -11.72 4.89
CA PHE A 35 -3.82 -12.47 6.11
C PHE A 35 -4.94 -13.42 6.54
N LEU A 36 -6.20 -12.94 6.52
CA LEU A 36 -7.35 -13.77 6.86
C LEU A 36 -7.51 -14.95 5.89
N LEU A 37 -7.42 -14.70 4.58
CA LEU A 37 -7.53 -15.74 3.56
C LEU A 37 -6.41 -16.77 3.68
N ALA A 38 -5.17 -16.34 3.92
CA ALA A 38 -4.06 -17.26 4.18
C ALA A 38 -4.31 -18.11 5.43
N GLY A 39 -4.79 -17.50 6.53
CA GLY A 39 -5.16 -18.22 7.73
C GLY A 39 -6.28 -19.23 7.49
N ARG A 40 -7.31 -18.88 6.72
CA ARG A 40 -8.38 -19.82 6.35
C ARG A 40 -7.86 -20.99 5.50
N ALA A 41 -6.95 -20.74 4.57
CA ALA A 41 -6.37 -21.80 3.77
C ALA A 41 -5.51 -22.75 4.62
N LEU A 42 -4.72 -22.21 5.56
CA LEU A 42 -3.88 -22.98 6.46
C LEU A 42 -4.67 -23.79 7.50
N PHE A 43 -5.68 -23.18 8.13
CA PHE A 43 -6.32 -23.75 9.32
C PHE A 43 -7.74 -24.27 9.08
N ALA A 44 -8.41 -23.83 8.02
CA ALA A 44 -9.77 -24.24 7.68
C ALA A 44 -9.87 -24.97 6.33
N GLY A 45 -8.73 -25.26 5.68
CA GLY A 45 -8.67 -26.04 4.45
C GLY A 45 -9.33 -25.39 3.23
N THR A 46 -9.52 -24.06 3.23
CA THR A 46 -10.07 -23.36 2.07
C THR A 46 -9.06 -23.26 0.93
N SER A 47 -9.53 -23.11 -0.32
CA SER A 47 -8.67 -22.94 -1.50
C SER A 47 -7.74 -21.72 -1.39
N TRP A 48 -6.51 -21.86 -1.89
CA TRP A 48 -5.53 -20.77 -2.05
C TRP A 48 -5.85 -19.86 -3.24
N GLU A 49 -6.76 -20.25 -4.13
CA GLU A 49 -7.09 -19.50 -5.35
C GLU A 49 -7.62 -18.10 -5.02
N LEU A 50 -8.48 -17.98 -4.02
CA LEU A 50 -9.03 -16.68 -3.61
C LEU A 50 -7.93 -15.77 -3.02
N HIS A 51 -7.00 -16.34 -2.25
CA HIS A 51 -5.84 -15.62 -1.74
C HIS A 51 -4.91 -15.14 -2.87
N GLY A 52 -4.70 -15.97 -3.90
CA GLY A 52 -3.93 -15.60 -5.08
C GLY A 52 -4.62 -14.51 -5.91
N ALA A 53 -5.92 -14.65 -6.17
CA ALA A 53 -6.70 -13.70 -6.95
C ALA A 53 -6.76 -12.32 -6.28
N LEU A 54 -7.05 -12.27 -4.97
CA LEU A 54 -7.04 -11.01 -4.22
C LEU A 54 -5.62 -10.42 -4.15
N GLY A 55 -4.60 -11.26 -4.00
CA GLY A 55 -3.20 -10.86 -4.10
C GLY A 55 -2.88 -10.14 -5.42
N GLY A 56 -3.35 -10.67 -6.54
CA GLY A 56 -3.21 -10.02 -7.86
C GLY A 56 -3.97 -8.69 -7.96
N PHE A 57 -5.20 -8.63 -7.41
CA PHE A 57 -6.00 -7.40 -7.40
C PHE A 57 -5.32 -6.25 -6.62
N ILE A 58 -4.57 -6.56 -5.57
CA ILE A 58 -3.82 -5.58 -4.77
C ILE A 58 -2.77 -4.81 -5.59
N ALA A 59 -2.32 -5.35 -6.73
CA ALA A 59 -1.46 -4.62 -7.67
C ALA A 59 -2.03 -3.24 -8.03
N VAL A 60 -3.35 -3.16 -8.25
CA VAL A 60 -4.03 -1.95 -8.75
C VAL A 60 -3.84 -0.76 -7.80
N PRO A 61 -4.26 -0.80 -6.53
CA PRO A 61 -4.02 0.32 -5.61
C PRO A 61 -2.53 0.58 -5.36
N VAL A 62 -1.67 -0.45 -5.34
CA VAL A 62 -0.22 -0.28 -5.14
C VAL A 62 0.40 0.55 -6.26
N PHE A 63 0.22 0.14 -7.52
CA PHE A 63 0.82 0.83 -8.66
C PHE A 63 0.18 2.19 -8.90
N LEU A 64 -1.11 2.34 -8.63
CA LEU A 64 -1.76 3.64 -8.70
C LEU A 64 -1.15 4.65 -7.71
N LEU A 65 -0.87 4.23 -6.47
CA LEU A 65 -0.19 5.08 -5.48
C LEU A 65 1.22 5.44 -5.93
N ALA A 66 1.99 4.46 -6.41
CA ALA A 66 3.35 4.66 -6.91
C ALA A 66 3.38 5.64 -8.10
N VAL A 67 2.61 5.36 -9.16
CA VAL A 67 2.53 6.19 -10.36
C VAL A 67 2.05 7.59 -10.02
N SER A 68 1.02 7.73 -9.18
CA SER A 68 0.51 9.05 -8.78
C SER A 68 1.54 9.85 -8.00
N SER A 69 2.32 9.22 -7.13
CA SER A 69 3.38 9.89 -6.37
C SER A 69 4.53 10.40 -7.24
N LEU A 70 4.76 9.77 -8.40
CA LEU A 70 5.77 10.18 -9.37
C LEU A 70 5.24 11.21 -10.37
N ALA A 71 4.03 11.00 -10.88
CA ALA A 71 3.45 11.80 -11.96
C ALA A 71 2.81 13.11 -11.47
N VAL A 72 2.33 13.16 -10.23
CA VAL A 72 1.62 14.32 -9.70
C VAL A 72 2.54 15.08 -8.75
N ALA A 73 3.00 16.27 -9.16
CA ALA A 73 3.98 17.07 -8.42
C ALA A 73 3.64 17.27 -6.93
N ARG A 74 2.36 17.54 -6.61
CA ARG A 74 1.88 17.72 -5.22
C ARG A 74 1.82 16.45 -4.36
N LEU A 75 2.08 15.28 -4.95
CA LEU A 75 2.11 13.98 -4.28
C LEU A 75 3.53 13.41 -4.14
N ARG A 76 4.57 14.13 -4.60
CA ARG A 76 5.97 13.66 -4.58
C ARG A 76 6.49 13.36 -3.17
N GLY A 77 6.00 14.07 -2.15
CA GLY A 77 6.36 13.80 -0.76
C GLY A 77 5.93 12.41 -0.25
N PHE A 78 5.07 11.71 -0.99
CA PHE A 78 4.66 10.33 -0.69
C PHE A 78 5.51 9.28 -1.42
N ALA A 79 6.37 9.69 -2.36
CA ALA A 79 7.06 8.78 -3.28
C ALA A 79 7.88 7.71 -2.57
N TRP A 80 8.63 8.07 -1.52
CA TRP A 80 9.41 7.10 -0.74
C TRP A 80 8.54 5.93 -0.28
N TRP A 81 7.45 6.20 0.44
CA TRP A 81 6.57 5.17 0.96
C TRP A 81 5.76 4.45 -0.13
N ALA A 82 5.34 5.17 -1.18
CA ALA A 82 4.61 4.58 -2.29
C ALA A 82 5.48 3.59 -3.09
N LEU A 83 6.74 3.95 -3.35
CA LEU A 83 7.70 3.09 -4.03
C LEU A 83 8.16 1.94 -3.13
N SER A 84 8.42 2.16 -1.84
CA SER A 84 8.70 1.07 -0.90
C SER A 84 7.55 0.07 -0.86
N THR A 85 6.31 0.53 -0.88
CA THR A 85 5.12 -0.34 -0.96
C THR A 85 5.09 -1.13 -2.27
N ALA A 86 5.41 -0.51 -3.40
CA ALA A 86 5.49 -1.21 -4.68
C ALA A 86 6.60 -2.27 -4.73
N VAL A 87 7.79 -1.95 -4.20
CA VAL A 87 8.89 -2.90 -4.07
C VAL A 87 8.51 -4.06 -3.15
N LEU A 88 7.93 -3.78 -1.98
CA LEU A 88 7.46 -4.82 -1.06
C LEU A 88 6.38 -5.70 -1.70
N TYR A 89 5.47 -5.13 -2.48
CA TYR A 89 4.47 -5.89 -3.24
C TYR A 89 5.11 -6.81 -4.29
N LEU A 90 6.05 -6.29 -5.09
CA LEU A 90 6.77 -7.10 -6.08
C LEU A 90 7.56 -8.23 -5.39
N THR A 91 8.24 -7.92 -4.28
CA THR A 91 8.90 -8.93 -3.44
C THR A 91 7.88 -9.97 -2.95
N GLN A 92 6.69 -9.56 -2.52
CA GLN A 92 5.64 -10.48 -2.06
C GLN A 92 5.25 -11.49 -3.15
N VAL A 93 5.06 -11.01 -4.38
CA VAL A 93 4.74 -11.85 -5.54
C VAL A 93 5.90 -12.81 -5.84
N THR A 94 7.14 -12.31 -5.88
CA THR A 94 8.33 -13.14 -6.11
C THR A 94 8.47 -14.23 -5.03
N LEU A 95 8.23 -13.91 -3.76
CA LEU A 95 8.28 -14.89 -2.67
C LEU A 95 7.18 -15.94 -2.79
N ALA A 96 5.97 -15.56 -3.23
CA ALA A 96 4.85 -16.50 -3.45
C ALA A 96 5.10 -17.47 -4.61
N LEU A 97 5.76 -17.01 -5.67
CA LEU A 97 6.11 -17.84 -6.83
C LEU A 97 7.38 -18.68 -6.60
N GLY A 98 8.09 -18.44 -5.50
CA GLY A 98 9.31 -19.15 -5.14
C GLY A 98 9.06 -20.54 -4.53
N GLY A 99 10.15 -21.26 -4.29
CA GLY A 99 10.11 -22.52 -3.54
C GLY A 99 9.88 -22.32 -2.03
N PRO A 100 9.75 -23.42 -1.25
CA PRO A 100 9.41 -23.38 0.17
C PRO A 100 10.30 -22.46 1.03
N GLY A 101 11.60 -22.39 0.72
CA GLY A 101 12.54 -21.51 1.43
C GLY A 101 12.25 -20.02 1.24
N LEU A 102 11.86 -19.60 0.03
CA LEU A 102 11.43 -18.21 -0.22
C LEU A 102 10.05 -17.95 0.38
N LEU A 103 9.14 -18.92 0.26
CA LEU A 103 7.80 -18.82 0.81
C LEU A 103 7.80 -18.62 2.33
N ALA A 104 8.79 -19.14 3.05
CA ALA A 104 8.96 -18.89 4.49
C ALA A 104 9.12 -17.41 4.85
N PHE A 105 9.67 -16.58 3.96
CA PHE A 105 9.79 -15.13 4.16
C PHE A 105 8.52 -14.35 3.77
N HIS A 106 7.58 -15.00 3.07
CA HIS A 106 6.36 -14.36 2.56
C HIS A 106 5.50 -13.70 3.66
N PRO A 107 5.28 -14.30 4.86
CA PRO A 107 4.53 -13.65 5.93
C PRO A 107 5.25 -12.43 6.53
N VAL A 108 6.59 -12.48 6.60
CA VAL A 108 7.40 -11.36 7.11
C VAL A 108 7.29 -10.17 6.17
N ASN A 109 7.45 -10.39 4.86
CA ASN A 109 7.30 -9.33 3.87
C ASN A 109 5.84 -8.81 3.81
N ALA A 110 4.84 -9.68 4.02
CA ALA A 110 3.43 -9.24 4.12
C ALA A 110 3.22 -8.24 5.27
N ALA A 111 3.85 -8.48 6.43
CA ALA A 111 3.73 -7.59 7.58
C ALA A 111 4.40 -6.22 7.32
N LEU A 112 5.55 -6.21 6.65
CA LEU A 112 6.21 -4.98 6.21
C LEU A 112 5.37 -4.21 5.18
N LEU A 113 4.78 -4.92 4.21
CA LEU A 113 3.89 -4.35 3.21
C LEU A 113 2.66 -3.70 3.87
N LEU A 114 2.01 -4.40 4.81
CA LEU A 114 0.89 -3.85 5.59
C LEU A 114 1.30 -2.62 6.40
N THR A 115 2.47 -2.66 7.03
CA THR A 115 3.00 -1.51 7.79
C THR A 115 3.19 -0.29 6.89
N SER A 116 3.82 -0.49 5.73
CA SER A 116 4.01 0.57 4.74
C SER A 116 2.68 1.15 4.24
N ALA A 117 1.69 0.28 3.99
CA ALA A 117 0.35 0.69 3.59
C ALA A 117 -0.36 1.52 4.67
N LEU A 118 -0.27 1.12 5.95
CA LEU A 118 -0.82 1.88 7.08
C LEU A 118 -0.16 3.25 7.23
N VAL A 119 1.16 3.33 7.04
CA VAL A 119 1.88 4.62 7.05
C VAL A 119 1.42 5.53 5.92
N LEU A 120 1.23 5.00 4.71
CA LEU A 120 0.66 5.77 3.58
C LEU A 120 -0.73 6.27 3.91
N ALA A 121 -1.63 5.40 4.39
CA ALA A 121 -2.98 5.76 4.79
C ALA A 121 -2.95 6.91 5.81
N ALA A 122 -2.17 6.79 6.88
CA ALA A 122 -2.03 7.81 7.91
C ALA A 122 -1.52 9.15 7.35
N LYS A 123 -0.53 9.13 6.44
CA LYS A 123 -0.01 10.35 5.80
C LYS A 123 -1.05 11.02 4.91
N PHE A 124 -1.82 10.26 4.13
CA PHE A 124 -2.89 10.81 3.29
C PHE A 124 -4.05 11.37 4.12
N GLU A 125 -4.45 10.68 5.19
CA GLU A 125 -5.46 11.19 6.13
C GLU A 125 -4.99 12.49 6.81
N ARG A 126 -3.72 12.56 7.23
CA ARG A 126 -3.12 13.79 7.76
C ARG A 126 -3.20 14.94 6.75
N ARG A 127 -2.77 14.73 5.51
CA ARG A 127 -2.85 15.76 4.45
C ARG A 127 -4.28 16.26 4.27
N ARG A 128 -5.26 15.34 4.22
CA ARG A 128 -6.67 15.72 4.09
C ARG A 128 -7.18 16.52 5.28
N GLY A 129 -6.75 16.18 6.49
CA GLY A 129 -7.08 16.96 7.70
C GLY A 129 -6.60 18.41 7.62
N PHE A 130 -5.45 18.66 6.99
CA PHE A 130 -4.95 20.02 6.75
C PHE A 130 -5.64 20.75 5.60
N HIS A 131 -6.13 20.04 4.57
CA HIS A 131 -6.90 20.68 3.49
C HIS A 131 -8.26 21.22 3.94
N ARG A 132 -8.87 20.61 4.96
CA ARG A 132 -10.20 21.00 5.47
C ARG A 132 -10.15 22.18 6.47
N ARG A 133 -8.96 22.70 6.78
CA ARG A 133 -8.75 23.84 7.67
C ARG A 133 -8.44 25.07 6.84
#